data_AF-A0A7S8FD15-F1
#
_entry.id   AF-A0A7S8FD15-F1
#
_cell.length_a   1.000
_cell.length_b   1.000
_cell.length_c   1.000
_cell.angle_alpha   90.00
_cell.angle_beta   90.00
_cell.angle_gamma   90.00
#
_symmetry.space_group_name_H-M   'P 1'
#
loop_
_entity.id
_entity.type
_entity.pdbx_description
1 polymer ?
#
loop_
_entity_poly.entity_id
_entity_poly.type
_entity_poly.pdbx_seq_one_letter_code
_entity_poly.pdbx_strand_id
1 'polypeptide(L)'
;MGPISSVHSFSQHAISVSCSILSDQIYLLNRIQRVTPNATRATNFGLTEVQIFVTSDRLGSPTVVKFPRSCWRVSVDSADRAKWAWTRRTFLQASFVGTLLLSGRLVGPQPVQARELPEGRITLVNVRTDERLEVTYRDEAGRYDLEALDDVNYLMRCHYSGEVGAIDVRVLEHVNLVQKKLGSKKDIHFISGFRSPEYNAILVRKGGHAARNSLHMQGQAIDLLIPGVHPKKLRQTALELRFGGVGFYQRSRFIHLDSGPFRFW
;
A
#
# COMPACT_ATOMS: atom_id res chain seq x y z
N MET A 1 2.25 -48.71 32.29
CA MET A 1 1.65 -47.37 32.43
C MET A 1 1.30 -46.89 31.04
N GLY A 2 0.00 -46.74 30.73
CA GLY A 2 -0.48 -46.46 29.37
C GLY A 2 -0.28 -45.00 28.93
N PRO A 3 -0.39 -44.71 27.63
CA PRO A 3 -0.25 -43.35 27.11
C PRO A 3 -1.43 -42.48 27.52
N ILE A 4 -1.15 -41.34 28.14
CA ILE A 4 -2.15 -40.30 28.44
C ILE A 4 -2.45 -39.56 27.13
N SER A 5 -3.63 -39.79 26.57
CA SER A 5 -4.10 -39.13 25.35
C SER A 5 -4.98 -37.94 25.75
N SER A 6 -4.45 -36.71 25.71
CA SER A 6 -5.29 -35.52 25.87
C SER A 6 -5.84 -35.10 24.50
N VAL A 7 -7.12 -35.38 24.26
CA VAL A 7 -7.84 -34.98 23.04
C VAL A 7 -8.45 -33.60 23.27
N HIS A 8 -8.04 -32.60 22.50
CA HIS A 8 -8.72 -31.30 22.45
C HIS A 8 -9.58 -31.24 21.19
N SER A 9 -10.89 -31.06 21.37
CA SER A 9 -11.89 -30.91 20.30
C SER A 9 -12.40 -29.47 20.31
N PHE A 10 -12.41 -28.81 19.17
CA PHE A 10 -12.94 -27.45 19.02
C PHE A 10 -14.03 -27.45 17.94
N SER A 11 -15.22 -26.94 18.28
CA SER A 11 -16.40 -26.91 17.42
C SER A 11 -16.77 -25.47 17.09
N GLN A 12 -16.72 -25.12 15.81
CA GLN A 12 -17.57 -24.07 15.22
C GLN A 12 -18.05 -24.61 13.86
N HIS A 13 -19.30 -25.08 13.82
CA HIS A 13 -20.00 -25.66 12.65
C HIS A 13 -19.39 -26.96 12.07
N ALA A 14 -20.12 -28.07 12.23
CA ALA A 14 -20.07 -29.40 11.57
C ALA A 14 -18.72 -30.09 11.28
N ILE A 15 -17.58 -29.51 11.68
CA ILE A 15 -16.24 -30.02 11.41
C ILE A 15 -15.44 -29.96 12.71
N SER A 16 -14.97 -31.14 13.14
CA SER A 16 -14.07 -31.29 14.29
C SER A 16 -12.68 -31.69 13.78
N VAL A 17 -11.64 -31.02 14.31
CA VAL A 17 -10.23 -31.34 14.06
C VAL A 17 -9.65 -31.85 15.37
N SER A 18 -9.14 -33.08 15.37
CA SER A 18 -8.41 -33.66 16.51
C SER A 18 -6.94 -33.89 16.17
N CYS A 19 -6.07 -33.54 17.11
CA CYS A 19 -4.63 -33.71 17.01
C CYS A 19 -4.20 -34.83 17.98
N SER A 20 -3.35 -35.75 17.53
CA SER A 20 -2.74 -36.78 18.39
C SER A 20 -1.22 -36.60 18.35
N ILE A 21 -0.62 -36.35 19.51
CA ILE A 21 0.79 -36.03 19.65
C ILE A 21 1.52 -37.31 20.11
N LEU A 22 2.57 -37.71 19.39
CA LEU A 22 3.48 -38.79 19.78
C LEU A 22 4.39 -38.33 20.94
N SER A 23 4.77 -39.26 21.82
CA SER A 23 5.30 -39.04 23.18
C SER A 23 6.47 -38.06 23.31
N ASP A 24 7.28 -37.87 22.27
CA ASP A 24 8.56 -37.18 22.39
C ASP A 24 8.45 -35.65 22.24
N GLN A 25 7.24 -35.13 21.99
CA GLN A 25 6.96 -33.68 21.93
C GLN A 25 6.28 -33.13 23.21
N ILE A 26 6.07 -33.98 24.23
CA ILE A 26 5.29 -33.63 25.44
C ILE A 26 6.01 -32.64 26.37
N TYR A 27 7.35 -32.53 26.31
CA TYR A 27 8.09 -31.64 27.22
C TYR A 27 7.83 -30.13 27.01
N LEU A 28 7.28 -29.72 25.87
CA LEU A 28 6.97 -28.30 25.57
C LEU A 28 5.52 -27.90 25.90
N LEU A 29 4.62 -28.84 26.15
CA LEU A 29 3.17 -28.55 26.28
C LEU A 29 2.66 -28.41 27.71
N ASN A 30 3.43 -28.79 28.73
CA ASN A 30 3.08 -28.55 30.14
C ASN A 30 3.23 -27.07 30.60
N ARG A 31 3.37 -26.12 29.67
CA ARG A 31 3.54 -24.68 29.96
C ARG A 31 2.70 -23.73 29.10
N ILE A 32 1.63 -24.22 28.46
CA ILE A 32 0.74 -23.38 27.65
C ILE A 32 -0.64 -23.38 28.32
N GLN A 33 -0.99 -22.28 28.98
CA GLN A 33 -2.26 -22.19 29.72
C GLN A 33 -3.44 -21.61 28.90
N ARG A 34 -3.20 -20.96 27.74
CA ARG A 34 -4.29 -20.46 26.86
C ARG A 34 -3.86 -20.39 25.39
N VAL A 35 -4.78 -20.77 24.50
CA VAL A 35 -4.69 -20.58 23.04
C VAL A 35 -5.93 -19.79 22.62
N THR A 36 -5.76 -18.66 21.94
CA THR A 36 -6.88 -17.89 21.36
C THR A 36 -6.89 -18.06 19.83
N PRO A 37 -8.02 -18.39 19.21
CA PRO A 37 -8.10 -18.50 17.75
C PRO A 37 -8.20 -17.11 17.12
N ASN A 38 -7.27 -16.77 16.21
CA ASN A 38 -7.48 -15.71 15.24
C ASN A 38 -7.88 -16.35 13.89
N ALA A 39 -8.97 -15.86 13.33
CA ALA A 39 -9.73 -16.47 12.24
C ALA A 39 -8.89 -16.71 10.97
N THR A 40 -8.67 -17.99 10.63
CA THR A 40 -8.24 -18.37 9.28
C THR A 40 -9.48 -18.49 8.40
N ARG A 41 -9.67 -17.54 7.48
CA ARG A 41 -10.76 -17.56 6.49
C ARG A 41 -10.46 -18.65 5.47
N ALA A 42 -11.05 -19.84 5.63
CA ALA A 42 -10.95 -20.94 4.69
C ALA A 42 -11.85 -20.67 3.48
N THR A 43 -11.28 -20.24 2.35
CA THR A 43 -11.96 -20.28 1.05
C THR A 43 -11.57 -21.56 0.32
N ASN A 44 -12.56 -22.43 0.08
CA ASN A 44 -12.62 -23.57 -0.84
C ASN A 44 -11.41 -24.52 -0.95
N PHE A 45 -11.64 -25.76 -0.50
CA PHE A 45 -11.00 -27.02 -0.95
C PHE A 45 -9.51 -26.94 -1.34
N GLY A 46 -8.62 -27.06 -0.34
CA GLY A 46 -7.20 -27.27 -0.62
C GLY A 46 -6.20 -26.94 0.50
N LEU A 47 -6.51 -27.16 1.79
CA LEU A 47 -5.57 -26.83 2.86
C LEU A 47 -4.38 -27.82 2.89
N THR A 48 -3.19 -27.35 2.54
CA THR A 48 -1.92 -28.09 2.64
C THR A 48 -1.24 -28.01 4.00
N GLU A 49 -1.59 -27.01 4.80
CA GLU A 49 -0.91 -26.68 6.04
C GLU A 49 -1.91 -26.06 7.03
N VAL A 50 -1.75 -26.36 8.33
CA VAL A 50 -2.48 -25.67 9.41
C VAL A 50 -1.45 -24.93 10.24
N GLN A 51 -1.62 -23.62 10.35
CA GLN A 51 -0.76 -22.76 11.16
C GLN A 51 -1.50 -22.36 12.43
N ILE A 52 -0.87 -22.56 13.58
CA ILE A 52 -1.40 -22.16 14.88
C ILE A 52 -0.44 -21.14 15.47
N PHE A 53 -0.97 -19.97 15.83
CA PHE A 53 -0.23 -18.94 16.53
C PHE A 53 -0.23 -19.25 18.02
N VAL A 54 0.96 -19.37 18.61
CA VAL A 54 1.12 -19.56 20.06
C VAL A 54 1.78 -18.32 20.62
N THR A 55 1.14 -17.69 21.60
CA THR A 55 1.73 -16.59 22.38
C THR A 55 2.11 -17.13 23.76
N SER A 56 3.30 -16.77 24.23
CA SER A 56 3.81 -17.12 25.56
C SER A 56 4.36 -15.86 26.21
N ASP A 57 3.95 -15.57 27.44
CA ASP A 57 4.32 -14.35 28.17
C ASP A 57 5.82 -14.25 28.54
N ARG A 58 6.68 -15.16 28.07
CA ARG A 58 8.15 -15.11 28.29
C ARG A 58 9.00 -15.11 27.02
N LEU A 59 8.40 -15.17 25.83
CA LEU A 59 9.12 -15.05 24.57
C LEU A 59 8.54 -13.83 23.86
N GLY A 60 9.26 -12.71 23.91
CA GLY A 60 8.80 -11.36 23.51
C GLY A 60 8.44 -11.18 22.03
N SER A 61 8.10 -12.24 21.29
CA SER A 61 7.54 -12.17 19.94
C SER A 61 6.73 -13.45 19.61
N PRO A 62 5.60 -13.30 18.88
CA PRO A 62 4.77 -14.44 18.50
C PRO A 62 5.55 -15.41 17.61
N THR A 63 5.54 -16.69 17.97
CA THR A 63 6.21 -17.76 17.21
C THR A 63 5.16 -18.59 16.46
N VAL A 64 5.38 -18.80 15.16
CA VAL A 64 4.51 -19.64 14.33
C VAL A 64 5.00 -21.08 14.37
N VAL A 65 4.15 -22.01 14.81
CA VAL A 65 4.43 -23.44 14.77
C VAL A 65 3.65 -24.06 13.62
N LYS A 66 4.37 -24.71 12.69
CA LYS A 66 3.80 -25.38 11.51
C LYS A 66 3.60 -26.86 11.80
N PHE A 67 2.39 -27.37 11.56
CA PHE A 67 2.10 -28.81 11.72
C PHE A 67 1.90 -29.49 10.36
N PRO A 68 2.66 -30.56 10.06
CA PRO A 68 2.49 -31.31 8.81
C PRO A 68 1.17 -32.09 8.80
N ARG A 69 0.65 -32.36 7.58
CA ARG A 69 -0.61 -33.08 7.33
C ARG A 69 -0.74 -34.44 8.02
N SER A 70 0.37 -35.09 8.35
CA SER A 70 0.38 -36.38 9.04
C SER A 70 -0.11 -36.32 10.50
N CYS A 71 -0.21 -35.12 11.09
CA CYS A 71 -0.48 -34.94 12.52
C CYS A 71 -1.92 -34.52 12.86
N TRP A 72 -2.80 -34.35 11.87
CA TRP A 72 -4.21 -34.00 12.12
C TRP A 72 -5.16 -34.81 11.24
N ARG A 73 -6.35 -35.10 11.76
CA ARG A 73 -7.43 -35.78 11.03
C ARG A 73 -8.71 -34.96 11.14
N VAL A 74 -9.37 -34.74 10.00
CA VAL A 74 -10.73 -34.19 9.94
C VAL A 74 -11.70 -35.37 10.02
N SER A 75 -12.59 -35.34 11.00
CA SER A 75 -13.70 -36.29 11.08
C SER A 75 -15.02 -35.56 10.88
N VAL A 76 -15.86 -36.11 10.00
CA VAL A 76 -17.22 -35.64 9.75
C VAL A 76 -18.17 -36.63 10.42
N ASP A 77 -19.05 -36.15 11.28
CA ASP A 77 -19.85 -37.00 12.16
C ASP A 77 -20.85 -37.87 11.35
N SER A 78 -20.95 -39.15 11.71
CA SER A 78 -21.68 -40.16 10.93
C SER A 78 -23.20 -39.97 10.91
N ALA A 79 -23.73 -39.17 11.85
CA ALA A 79 -25.15 -38.96 12.05
C ALA A 79 -25.79 -38.02 11.00
N ASP A 80 -25.00 -37.24 10.26
CA ASP A 80 -25.51 -36.30 9.24
C ASP A 80 -25.62 -36.91 7.84
N ARG A 81 -25.11 -38.13 7.61
CA ARG A 81 -25.16 -38.82 6.31
C ARG A 81 -26.55 -39.35 5.93
N ALA A 82 -27.50 -39.43 6.87
CA ALA A 82 -28.78 -40.11 6.66
C ALA A 82 -29.98 -39.21 6.30
N LYS A 83 -29.78 -37.90 6.01
CA LYS A 83 -30.90 -36.98 5.69
C LYS A 83 -30.97 -36.52 4.23
N TRP A 84 -30.22 -37.14 3.34
CA TRP A 84 -30.16 -36.75 1.93
C TRP A 84 -30.93 -37.74 1.03
N ALA A 85 -32.24 -37.88 1.26
CA ALA A 85 -33.10 -38.47 0.23
C ALA A 85 -33.39 -37.38 -0.82
N TRP A 86 -32.82 -37.50 -2.02
CA TRP A 86 -33.18 -36.64 -3.15
C TRP A 86 -34.69 -36.71 -3.38
N THR A 87 -35.36 -35.59 -3.24
CA THR A 87 -36.77 -35.46 -3.57
C THR A 87 -36.90 -34.70 -4.89
N ARG A 88 -37.96 -34.96 -5.65
CA ARG A 88 -38.21 -34.28 -6.95
C ARG A 88 -38.18 -32.75 -6.87
N ARG A 89 -38.44 -32.18 -5.67
CA ARG A 89 -38.40 -30.74 -5.39
C ARG A 89 -36.98 -30.18 -5.23
N THR A 90 -36.03 -30.96 -4.70
CA THR A 90 -34.61 -30.57 -4.58
C THR A 90 -33.89 -30.63 -5.94
N PHE A 91 -34.32 -31.51 -6.86
CA PHE A 91 -33.81 -31.58 -8.23
C PHE A 91 -34.17 -30.33 -9.07
N LEU A 92 -35.40 -29.84 -8.96
CA LEU A 92 -35.84 -28.63 -9.65
C LEU A 92 -35.17 -27.36 -9.10
N GLN A 93 -34.92 -27.29 -7.79
CA GLN A 93 -34.17 -26.16 -7.19
C GLN A 93 -32.68 -26.16 -7.59
N ALA A 94 -32.05 -27.34 -7.71
CA ALA A 94 -30.68 -27.46 -8.21
C ALA A 94 -30.54 -27.00 -9.68
N SER A 95 -31.59 -27.15 -10.48
CA SER A 95 -31.59 -26.79 -11.90
C SER A 95 -31.63 -25.28 -12.14
N PHE A 96 -32.25 -24.50 -11.25
CA PHE A 96 -32.29 -23.03 -11.36
C PHE A 96 -30.94 -22.36 -10.98
N VAL A 97 -30.16 -22.99 -10.11
CA VAL A 97 -28.81 -22.50 -9.73
C VAL A 97 -27.78 -22.79 -10.83
N GLY A 98 -27.93 -23.91 -11.55
CA GLY A 98 -27.04 -24.28 -12.66
C GLY A 98 -27.08 -23.28 -13.83
N THR A 99 -28.25 -22.76 -14.18
CA THR A 99 -28.42 -21.84 -15.31
C THR A 99 -27.92 -20.42 -15.02
N LEU A 100 -27.94 -19.99 -13.75
CA LEU A 100 -27.40 -18.69 -13.34
C LEU A 100 -25.85 -18.67 -13.33
N LEU A 101 -25.21 -19.82 -13.15
CA LEU A 101 -23.75 -19.93 -13.13
C LEU A 101 -23.12 -19.93 -14.55
N LEU A 102 -23.89 -20.23 -15.60
CA LEU A 102 -23.41 -20.11 -16.99
C LEU A 102 -23.64 -18.72 -17.62
N SER A 103 -24.48 -17.87 -17.02
CA SER A 103 -24.68 -16.47 -17.47
C SER A 103 -23.80 -15.46 -16.73
N GLY A 104 -23.26 -15.82 -15.56
CA GLY A 104 -22.36 -14.95 -14.77
C GLY A 104 -20.94 -14.76 -15.33
N ARG A 105 -20.58 -15.40 -16.44
CA ARG A 105 -19.23 -15.28 -17.06
C ARG A 105 -19.05 -14.10 -18.02
N LEU A 106 -20.03 -13.21 -18.18
CA LEU A 106 -19.89 -12.03 -19.06
C LEU A 106 -19.66 -10.70 -18.32
N VAL A 107 -19.63 -10.70 -16.99
CA VAL A 107 -19.33 -9.50 -16.19
C VAL A 107 -18.24 -9.85 -15.16
N GLY A 108 -17.10 -10.34 -15.66
CA GLY A 108 -15.86 -10.27 -14.88
C GLY A 108 -15.44 -8.81 -14.72
N PRO A 109 -14.72 -8.44 -13.65
CA PRO A 109 -14.09 -7.12 -13.58
C PRO A 109 -13.21 -6.99 -14.83
N GLN A 110 -13.58 -6.09 -15.73
CA GLN A 110 -12.67 -5.64 -16.78
C GLN A 110 -11.38 -5.22 -16.05
N PRO A 111 -10.19 -5.64 -16.51
CA PRO A 111 -8.97 -5.04 -15.98
C PRO A 111 -9.15 -3.55 -16.17
N VAL A 112 -9.30 -2.82 -15.07
CA VAL A 112 -9.19 -1.37 -15.08
C VAL A 112 -7.79 -1.16 -15.60
N GLN A 113 -7.67 -0.76 -16.86
CA GLN A 113 -6.40 -0.30 -17.41
C GLN A 113 -5.98 0.81 -16.47
N ALA A 114 -5.02 0.51 -15.59
CA ALA A 114 -4.28 1.53 -14.88
C ALA A 114 -3.88 2.50 -15.97
N ARG A 115 -4.30 3.77 -15.86
CA ARG A 115 -3.85 4.81 -16.77
C ARG A 115 -2.33 4.67 -16.81
N GLU A 116 -1.79 4.19 -17.93
CA GLU A 116 -0.35 4.06 -18.10
C GLU A 116 0.20 5.48 -17.97
N LEU A 117 0.84 5.74 -16.84
CA LEU A 117 1.47 7.03 -16.62
C LEU A 117 2.60 7.14 -17.65
N PRO A 118 2.76 8.28 -18.33
CA PRO A 118 3.85 8.46 -19.29
C PRO A 118 5.19 8.26 -18.60
N GLU A 119 6.25 7.89 -19.33
CA GLU A 119 7.62 7.75 -18.78
C GLU A 119 7.94 8.85 -17.74
N GLY A 120 8.44 8.43 -16.58
CA GLY A 120 8.84 9.28 -15.48
C GLY A 120 10.21 9.89 -15.71
N ARG A 121 10.32 10.81 -16.67
CA ARG A 121 11.56 11.50 -17.00
C ARG A 121 11.42 13.00 -16.76
N ILE A 122 12.27 13.53 -15.90
CA ILE A 122 12.24 14.95 -15.51
C ILE A 122 13.66 15.53 -15.46
N THR A 123 13.75 16.83 -15.72
CA THR A 123 14.95 17.63 -15.49
C THR A 123 14.63 18.68 -14.44
N LEU A 124 15.28 18.59 -13.29
CA LEU A 124 15.08 19.46 -12.13
C LEU A 124 16.30 20.35 -11.94
N VAL A 125 16.06 21.63 -11.66
CA VAL A 125 17.08 22.61 -11.30
C VAL A 125 16.71 23.24 -9.96
N ASN A 126 17.58 23.13 -8.98
CA ASN A 126 17.41 23.77 -7.68
C ASN A 126 17.87 25.23 -7.77
N VAL A 127 16.94 26.19 -7.72
CA VAL A 127 17.28 27.61 -7.87
C VAL A 127 18.04 28.23 -6.69
N ARG A 128 18.22 27.47 -5.60
CA ARG A 128 18.92 27.91 -4.38
C ARG A 128 20.36 27.43 -4.35
N THR A 129 20.64 26.29 -4.98
CA THR A 129 21.98 25.67 -4.98
C THR A 129 22.60 25.60 -6.39
N ASP A 130 21.84 25.95 -7.43
CA ASP A 130 22.19 25.84 -8.85
C ASP A 130 22.53 24.41 -9.31
N GLU A 131 22.19 23.40 -8.50
CA GLU A 131 22.32 22.00 -8.86
C GLU A 131 21.26 21.59 -9.89
N ARG A 132 21.65 20.76 -10.85
CA ARG A 132 20.80 20.22 -11.92
C ARG A 132 20.86 18.70 -11.93
N LEU A 133 19.70 18.06 -12.03
CA LEU A 133 19.56 16.62 -12.24
C LEU A 133 18.63 16.36 -13.41
N GLU A 134 19.05 15.46 -14.30
CA GLU A 134 18.21 14.91 -15.35
C GLU A 134 18.13 13.40 -15.14
N VAL A 135 16.92 12.90 -14.95
CA VAL A 135 16.72 11.53 -14.48
C VAL A 135 15.45 10.91 -15.07
N THR A 136 15.53 9.62 -15.39
CA THR A 136 14.36 8.78 -15.61
C THR A 136 14.15 7.94 -14.36
N TYR A 137 13.21 8.36 -13.50
CA TYR A 137 12.93 7.70 -12.23
C TYR A 137 11.86 6.60 -12.36
N ARG A 138 11.12 6.56 -13.48
CA ARG A 138 10.19 5.47 -13.81
C ARG A 138 10.22 5.15 -15.31
N ASP A 139 10.40 3.88 -15.63
CA ASP A 139 10.41 3.39 -17.01
C ASP A 139 8.99 3.25 -17.61
N GLU A 140 8.93 2.92 -18.90
CA GLU A 140 7.68 2.71 -19.64
C GLU A 140 6.88 1.51 -19.12
N ALA A 141 7.55 0.53 -18.48
CA ALA A 141 6.89 -0.61 -17.84
C ALA A 141 6.34 -0.26 -16.44
N GLY A 142 6.55 0.97 -15.98
CA GLY A 142 6.08 1.46 -14.69
C GLY A 142 6.98 1.08 -13.51
N ARG A 143 8.20 0.59 -13.73
CA ARG A 143 9.15 0.27 -12.67
C ARG A 143 9.92 1.52 -12.25
N TYR A 144 10.03 1.72 -10.95
CA TYR A 144 10.80 2.81 -10.37
C TYR A 144 12.27 2.44 -10.23
N ASP A 145 13.14 3.38 -10.58
CA ASP A 145 14.57 3.31 -10.30
C ASP A 145 14.82 3.95 -8.93
N LEU A 146 15.32 3.16 -7.99
CA LEU A 146 15.54 3.61 -6.60
C LEU A 146 16.76 4.52 -6.47
N GLU A 147 17.82 4.29 -7.25
CA GLU A 147 19.02 5.12 -7.22
C GLU A 147 18.70 6.52 -7.79
N ALA A 148 17.95 6.54 -8.88
CA ALA A 148 17.37 7.78 -9.44
C ALA A 148 16.51 8.55 -8.42
N LEU A 149 15.71 7.85 -7.62
CA LEU A 149 14.89 8.48 -6.58
C LEU A 149 15.74 9.02 -5.42
N ASP A 150 16.83 8.34 -5.07
CA ASP A 150 17.79 8.82 -4.07
C ASP A 150 18.53 10.08 -4.53
N ASP A 151 18.91 10.16 -5.81
CA ASP A 151 19.46 11.38 -6.40
C ASP A 151 18.45 12.54 -6.35
N VAL A 152 17.17 12.26 -6.60
CA VAL A 152 16.10 13.26 -6.47
C VAL A 152 15.94 13.70 -5.01
N ASN A 153 15.98 12.76 -4.06
CA ASN A 153 15.93 13.08 -2.62
C ASN A 153 17.08 14.02 -2.23
N TYR A 154 18.30 13.74 -2.70
CA TYR A 154 19.45 14.58 -2.45
C TYR A 154 19.32 15.95 -3.10
N LEU A 155 18.93 16.03 -4.38
CA LEU A 155 18.74 17.31 -5.07
C LEU A 155 17.69 18.18 -4.37
N MET A 156 16.59 17.56 -3.93
CA MET A 156 15.44 18.22 -3.30
C MET A 156 15.57 18.39 -1.78
N ARG A 157 16.76 18.12 -1.21
CA ARG A 157 17.07 18.30 0.21
C ARG A 157 16.80 19.73 0.68
N CYS A 158 16.71 19.90 1.99
CA CYS A 158 16.53 21.22 2.56
C CYS A 158 17.78 22.07 2.29
N HIS A 159 17.70 23.07 1.42
CA HIS A 159 18.84 23.94 1.08
C HIS A 159 19.39 24.75 2.29
N TYR A 160 18.60 24.89 3.36
CA TYR A 160 19.01 25.61 4.56
C TYR A 160 19.87 24.73 5.49
N SER A 161 19.40 23.53 5.84
CA SER A 161 20.10 22.65 6.79
C SER A 161 20.94 21.56 6.12
N GLY A 162 20.78 21.33 4.81
CA GLY A 162 21.38 20.19 4.09
C GLY A 162 20.68 18.85 4.34
N GLU A 163 19.67 18.81 5.22
CA GLU A 163 18.95 17.59 5.58
C GLU A 163 18.22 17.01 4.37
N VAL A 164 18.48 15.74 4.09
CA VAL A 164 17.83 14.96 3.04
C VAL A 164 16.58 14.30 3.61
N GLY A 165 15.44 14.53 2.97
CA GLY A 165 14.18 13.87 3.29
C GLY A 165 13.68 13.06 2.10
N ALA A 166 13.01 11.94 2.36
CA ALA A 166 12.38 11.15 1.31
C ALA A 166 11.27 11.97 0.62
N ILE A 167 11.37 12.14 -0.69
CA ILE A 167 10.36 12.79 -1.51
C ILE A 167 9.30 11.77 -1.89
N ASP A 168 8.03 12.13 -1.70
CA ASP A 168 6.91 11.32 -2.15
C ASP A 168 6.91 11.28 -3.69
N VAL A 169 7.10 10.07 -4.23
CA VAL A 169 7.11 9.79 -5.68
C VAL A 169 5.86 10.35 -6.37
N ARG A 170 4.72 10.42 -5.67
CA ARG A 170 3.48 11.01 -6.21
C ARG A 170 3.63 12.48 -6.57
N VAL A 171 4.46 13.24 -5.85
CA VAL A 171 4.77 14.64 -6.20
C VAL A 171 5.52 14.68 -7.52
N LEU A 172 6.49 13.78 -7.73
CA LEU A 172 7.23 13.66 -8.99
C LEU A 172 6.30 13.29 -10.14
N GLU A 173 5.38 12.35 -9.92
CA GLU A 173 4.34 12.01 -10.91
C GLU A 173 3.45 13.20 -11.25
N HIS A 174 3.04 14.00 -10.25
CA HIS A 174 2.26 15.22 -10.48
C HIS A 174 3.02 16.20 -11.37
N VAL A 175 4.28 16.46 -11.05
CA VAL A 175 5.16 17.36 -11.80
C VAL A 175 5.36 16.86 -13.24
N ASN A 176 5.65 15.57 -13.42
CA ASN A 176 5.83 14.94 -14.72
C ASN A 176 4.56 15.07 -15.57
N LEU A 177 3.38 14.74 -15.02
CA LEU A 177 2.10 14.88 -15.71
C LEU A 177 1.82 16.32 -16.14
N VAL A 178 2.12 17.31 -15.28
CA VAL A 178 1.99 18.73 -15.63
C VAL A 178 2.91 19.09 -16.81
N GLN A 179 4.17 18.67 -16.76
CA GLN A 179 5.14 18.97 -17.81
C GLN A 179 4.75 18.33 -19.15
N LYS A 180 4.33 17.05 -19.13
CA LYS A 180 3.85 16.33 -20.32
C LYS A 180 2.59 16.97 -20.89
N LYS A 181 1.63 17.35 -20.04
CA LYS A 181 0.40 18.04 -20.47
C LYS A 181 0.66 19.42 -21.07
N LEU A 182 1.69 20.12 -20.59
CA LEU A 182 2.15 21.38 -21.19
C LEU A 182 2.83 21.18 -22.56
N GLY A 183 3.25 19.96 -22.90
CA GLY A 183 4.11 19.69 -24.05
C GLY A 183 5.49 20.33 -23.93
N SER A 184 5.93 20.64 -22.71
CA SER A 184 7.21 21.33 -22.46
C SER A 184 8.33 20.30 -22.32
N LYS A 185 9.47 20.55 -22.97
CA LYS A 185 10.73 19.83 -22.74
C LYS A 185 11.73 20.63 -21.90
N LYS A 186 11.30 21.76 -21.35
CA LYS A 186 12.15 22.68 -20.59
C LYS A 186 12.37 22.19 -19.16
N ASP A 187 13.55 22.50 -18.64
CA ASP A 187 13.95 22.26 -17.25
C ASP A 187 12.95 22.88 -16.26
N ILE A 188 12.68 22.14 -15.19
CA ILE A 188 11.79 22.55 -14.11
C ILE A 188 12.65 23.16 -13.01
N HIS A 189 12.44 24.45 -12.77
CA HIS A 189 13.15 25.19 -11.74
C HIS A 189 12.34 25.12 -10.46
N PHE A 190 12.84 24.43 -9.44
CA PHE A 190 12.18 24.34 -8.15
C PHE A 190 12.88 25.20 -7.10
N ILE A 191 12.06 25.81 -6.24
CA ILE A 191 12.46 26.73 -5.18
C ILE A 191 12.63 25.99 -3.86
N SER A 192 11.76 25.01 -3.61
CA SER A 192 11.77 24.22 -2.39
C SER A 192 11.16 22.85 -2.65
N GLY A 193 11.90 21.81 -2.30
CA GLY A 193 11.41 20.45 -2.11
C GLY A 193 11.16 20.19 -0.63
N PHE A 194 11.92 19.26 -0.04
CA PHE A 194 11.87 18.99 1.38
C PHE A 194 12.30 20.21 2.22
N ARG A 195 11.64 20.42 3.37
CA ARG A 195 12.01 21.44 4.37
C ARG A 195 12.22 20.78 5.71
N SER A 196 13.38 21.02 6.32
CA SER A 196 13.60 20.62 7.71
C SER A 196 12.63 21.35 8.65
N PRO A 197 12.27 20.75 9.79
CA PRO A 197 11.42 21.40 10.79
C PRO A 197 11.97 22.75 11.26
N GLU A 198 13.30 22.86 11.41
CA GLU A 198 14.00 24.10 11.77
C GLU A 198 13.75 25.21 10.73
N TYR A 199 14.01 24.91 9.45
CA TYR A 199 13.83 25.89 8.40
C TYR A 199 12.37 26.31 8.25
N ASN A 200 11.42 25.37 8.36
CA ASN A 200 10.01 25.70 8.32
C ASN A 200 9.60 26.62 9.50
N ALA A 201 10.12 26.38 10.70
CA ALA A 201 9.88 27.24 11.85
C ALA A 201 10.40 28.68 11.64
N ILE A 202 11.57 28.83 11.00
CA ILE A 202 12.11 30.15 10.63
C ILE A 202 11.17 30.87 9.66
N LEU A 203 10.66 30.16 8.63
CA LEU A 203 9.73 30.75 7.66
C LEU A 203 8.42 31.21 8.32
N VAL A 204 7.88 30.41 9.24
CA VAL A 204 6.68 30.76 10.01
C VAL A 204 6.93 32.00 10.87
N ARG A 205 8.08 32.08 11.57
CA ARG A 205 8.43 33.23 12.44
C ARG A 205 8.64 34.52 11.67
N LYS A 206 9.20 34.44 10.45
CA LYS A 206 9.42 35.60 9.57
C LYS A 206 8.12 36.17 8.96
N GLY A 207 6.95 35.62 9.34
CA GLY A 207 5.67 36.02 8.76
C GLY A 207 5.45 35.51 7.34
N GLY A 208 6.24 34.52 6.90
CA GLY A 208 6.06 33.88 5.61
C GLY A 208 4.75 33.10 5.57
N HIS A 209 4.20 32.91 4.36
CA HIS A 209 3.00 32.10 4.12
C HIS A 209 3.23 30.57 4.29
N ALA A 210 4.20 30.17 5.11
CA ALA A 210 4.48 28.78 5.42
C ALA A 210 3.50 28.28 6.50
N ALA A 211 2.93 27.10 6.29
CA ALA A 211 2.09 26.44 7.28
C ALA A 211 2.96 25.74 8.35
N ARG A 212 2.49 25.71 9.60
CA ARG A 212 3.16 24.98 10.70
C ARG A 212 3.33 23.49 10.37
N ASN A 213 2.29 22.88 9.79
CA ASN A 213 2.28 21.49 9.34
C ASN A 213 2.37 21.41 7.81
N SER A 214 3.42 22.00 7.23
CA SER A 214 3.61 22.03 5.78
C SER A 214 3.92 20.63 5.22
N LEU A 215 3.31 20.30 4.07
CA LEU A 215 3.62 19.07 3.33
C LEU A 215 5.07 19.02 2.81
N HIS A 216 5.76 20.16 2.72
CA HIS A 216 7.20 20.17 2.44
C HIS A 216 8.02 19.46 3.50
N MET A 217 7.60 19.48 4.77
CA MET A 217 8.29 18.76 5.85
C MET A 217 8.10 17.24 5.77
N GLN A 218 7.16 16.79 4.94
CA GLN A 218 6.87 15.38 4.71
C GLN A 218 7.41 14.89 3.36
N GLY A 219 8.14 15.75 2.62
CA GLY A 219 8.57 15.46 1.25
C GLY A 219 7.41 15.37 0.25
N GLN A 220 6.23 15.86 0.60
CA GLN A 220 4.99 15.73 -0.17
C GLN A 220 4.64 16.98 -0.97
N ALA A 221 5.55 17.94 -1.10
CA ALA A 221 5.30 19.17 -1.84
C ALA A 221 6.54 19.74 -2.53
N ILE A 222 6.28 20.50 -3.59
CA ILE A 222 7.29 21.20 -4.39
C ILE A 222 6.76 22.58 -4.80
N ASP A 223 7.59 23.60 -4.61
CA ASP A 223 7.38 24.95 -5.13
C ASP A 223 8.22 25.11 -6.38
N LEU A 224 7.61 25.41 -7.54
CA LEU A 224 8.32 25.40 -8.82
C LEU A 224 7.81 26.43 -9.85
N LEU A 225 8.64 26.63 -10.88
CA LEU A 225 8.36 27.36 -12.09
C LEU A 225 9.04 26.68 -13.29
N ILE A 226 8.59 26.97 -14.50
CA ILE A 226 9.25 26.51 -15.74
C ILE A 226 9.62 27.76 -16.56
N PRO A 227 10.91 28.01 -16.84
CA PRO A 227 11.33 29.19 -17.60
C PRO A 227 10.61 29.35 -18.94
N GLY A 228 10.07 30.53 -19.19
CA GLY A 228 9.28 30.81 -20.39
C GLY A 228 7.92 30.11 -20.46
N VAL A 229 7.43 29.52 -19.37
CA VAL A 229 6.01 29.18 -19.19
C VAL A 229 5.41 30.15 -18.19
N HIS A 230 4.33 30.82 -18.58
CA HIS A 230 3.67 31.76 -17.67
C HIS A 230 3.07 31.01 -16.46
N PRO A 231 3.30 31.44 -15.20
CA PRO A 231 2.83 30.74 -14.00
C PRO A 231 1.33 30.44 -13.97
N LYS A 232 0.49 31.34 -14.52
CA LYS A 232 -0.95 31.09 -14.67
C LYS A 232 -1.27 29.88 -15.56
N LYS A 233 -0.53 29.69 -16.66
CA LYS A 233 -0.70 28.53 -17.56
C LYS A 233 -0.29 27.25 -16.85
N LEU A 234 0.87 27.28 -16.17
CA LEU A 234 1.37 26.16 -15.36
C LEU A 234 0.36 25.74 -14.28
N ARG A 235 -0.18 26.70 -13.52
CA ARG A 235 -1.26 26.48 -12.54
C ARG A 235 -2.50 25.87 -13.20
N GLN A 236 -2.99 26.45 -14.30
CA GLN A 236 -4.19 26.00 -14.98
C GLN A 236 -4.06 24.53 -15.42
N THR A 237 -2.90 24.16 -15.98
CA THR A 237 -2.61 22.77 -16.36
C THR A 237 -2.63 21.82 -15.16
N ALA A 238 -2.06 22.22 -14.02
CA ALA A 238 -2.10 21.42 -12.80
C ALA A 238 -3.53 21.25 -12.25
N LEU A 239 -4.34 22.32 -12.26
CA LEU A 239 -5.74 22.26 -11.82
C LEU A 239 -6.58 21.29 -12.63
N GLU A 240 -6.35 21.20 -13.94
CA GLU A 240 -7.09 20.27 -14.80
C GLU A 240 -6.74 18.80 -14.54
N LEU A 241 -5.56 18.50 -13.99
CA LEU A 241 -5.16 17.14 -13.65
C LEU A 241 -5.82 16.67 -12.35
N ARG A 242 -6.16 17.59 -11.44
CA ARG A 242 -6.75 17.32 -10.12
C ARG A 242 -5.99 16.26 -9.30
N PHE A 243 -4.67 16.19 -9.49
CA PHE A 243 -3.84 15.12 -8.92
C PHE A 243 -3.57 15.32 -7.41
N GLY A 244 -3.40 16.57 -6.98
CA GLY A 244 -3.16 16.94 -5.58
C GLY A 244 -3.36 18.44 -5.35
N GLY A 245 -2.81 19.00 -4.28
CA GLY A 245 -2.95 20.42 -4.00
C GLY A 245 -2.22 21.31 -5.01
N VAL A 246 -2.81 22.47 -5.34
CA VAL A 246 -2.26 23.45 -6.27
C VAL A 246 -2.34 24.86 -5.69
N GLY A 247 -1.21 25.44 -5.32
CA GLY A 247 -1.13 26.83 -4.83
C GLY A 247 -0.58 27.79 -5.87
N PHE A 248 -1.02 29.05 -5.86
CA PHE A 248 -0.53 30.08 -6.77
C PHE A 248 0.08 31.30 -6.07
N TYR A 249 1.38 31.51 -6.26
CA TYR A 249 2.12 32.60 -5.64
C TYR A 249 2.49 33.65 -6.68
N GLN A 250 1.51 34.49 -7.05
CA GLN A 250 1.66 35.46 -8.14
C GLN A 250 2.84 36.42 -7.95
N ARG A 251 3.02 36.97 -6.74
CA ARG A 251 4.10 37.94 -6.45
C ARG A 251 5.48 37.32 -6.61
N SER A 252 5.64 36.07 -6.19
CA SER A 252 6.90 35.33 -6.27
C SER A 252 7.06 34.53 -7.58
N ARG A 253 6.03 34.56 -8.45
CA ARG A 253 5.97 33.93 -9.78
C ARG A 253 6.24 32.42 -9.81
N PHE A 254 5.75 31.67 -8.83
CA PHE A 254 5.81 30.21 -8.81
C PHE A 254 4.47 29.59 -8.47
N ILE A 255 4.36 28.27 -8.65
CA ILE A 255 3.22 27.48 -8.20
C ILE A 255 3.68 26.45 -7.16
N HIS A 256 2.76 26.06 -6.29
CA HIS A 256 2.93 24.96 -5.36
C HIS A 256 2.17 23.74 -5.88
N LEU A 257 2.81 22.57 -5.86
CA LEU A 257 2.18 21.28 -6.11
C LEU A 257 2.44 20.36 -4.93
N ASP A 258 1.44 19.58 -4.53
CA ASP A 258 1.60 18.54 -3.51
C ASP A 258 0.86 17.25 -3.87
N SER A 259 1.15 16.18 -3.11
CA SER A 259 0.51 14.87 -3.21
C SER A 259 -0.63 14.67 -2.20
N GLY A 260 -1.07 15.73 -1.50
CA GLY A 260 -2.22 15.68 -0.61
C GLY A 260 -3.56 15.63 -1.38
N PRO A 261 -4.70 15.68 -0.67
CA PRO A 261 -6.01 15.79 -1.30
C PRO A 261 -6.09 17.01 -2.23
N PHE A 262 -6.81 16.85 -3.35
CA PHE A 262 -7.02 17.93 -4.31
C PHE A 262 -7.67 19.14 -3.64
N ARG A 263 -7.00 20.29 -3.74
CA ARG A 263 -7.42 21.60 -3.23
C ARG A 263 -6.61 22.67 -3.96
N PHE A 264 -7.04 23.91 -3.90
CA PHE A 264 -6.29 25.00 -4.53
C PHE A 264 -6.39 26.30 -3.74
N TRP A 265 -5.35 27.13 -3.85
CA TRP A 265 -5.27 28.45 -3.23
C TRP A 265 -4.47 29.45 -4.08
#